data_AF-A0A7V8IYH2-F1
#
_entry.id   AF-A0A7V8IYH2-F1
#
_cell.length_a   1.000
_cell.length_b   1.000
_cell.length_c   1.000
_cell.angle_alpha   90.00
_cell.angle_beta   90.00
_cell.angle_gamma   90.00
#
_symmetry.space_group_name_H-M   'P 1'
#
loop_
_entity.id
_entity.type
_entity.pdbx_description
1 polymer ?
#
loop_
_entity_poly.entity_id
_entity_poly.type
_entity_poly.pdbx_seq_one_letter_code
_entity_poly.pdbx_strand_id
1 'polypeptide(L)'
;MLRAIAVALALTLPAAAQNADATKALERFTELRPGDDDLAMYRLDWAPDLAEAQKRAAKEKRPVLLVVIHAKYGDMVTGHC
;
A
#
# COMPACT_ATOMS: atom_id res chain seq x y z
N MET A 1 -7.08 -36.49 36.16
CA MET A 1 -7.42 -35.04 36.10
C MET A 1 -6.59 -34.28 35.05
N LEU A 2 -5.29 -34.55 34.89
CA LEU A 2 -4.43 -33.89 33.89
C LEU A 2 -4.91 -33.98 32.41
N ARG A 3 -5.49 -35.12 32.00
CA ARG A 3 -6.01 -35.32 30.63
C ARG A 3 -7.22 -34.45 30.29
N ALA A 4 -8.07 -34.11 31.27
CA ALA A 4 -9.25 -33.28 31.05
C ALA A 4 -8.87 -31.80 30.86
N ILE A 5 -7.81 -31.35 31.55
CA ILE A 5 -7.29 -29.98 31.45
C ILE A 5 -6.67 -29.74 30.06
N ALA A 6 -5.96 -30.72 29.50
CA ALA A 6 -5.37 -30.62 28.18
C ALA A 6 -6.41 -30.47 27.05
N VAL A 7 -7.56 -31.16 27.17
CA VAL A 7 -8.67 -31.03 26.22
C VAL A 7 -9.36 -29.68 26.33
N ALA A 8 -9.56 -29.18 27.55
CA ALA A 8 -10.14 -27.86 27.78
C ALA A 8 -9.25 -26.72 27.24
N LEU A 9 -7.93 -26.85 27.34
CA LEU A 9 -6.98 -25.84 26.84
C LEU A 9 -6.87 -25.82 25.31
N ALA A 10 -7.09 -26.96 24.64
CA ALA A 10 -7.13 -27.03 23.18
C ALA A 10 -8.37 -26.35 22.58
N LEU A 11 -9.47 -26.28 23.34
CA LEU A 11 -10.73 -25.64 22.92
C LEU A 11 -10.73 -24.11 23.12
N THR A 12 -9.76 -23.56 23.85
CA THR A 12 -9.62 -22.11 24.09
C THR A 12 -8.65 -21.42 23.13
N LEU A 13 -8.15 -22.12 22.12
CA LEU A 13 -7.36 -21.48 21.07
C LEU A 13 -8.26 -20.43 20.38
N PRO A 14 -7.90 -19.13 20.44
CA PRO A 14 -8.68 -18.12 19.74
C PRO A 14 -8.64 -18.49 18.26
N ALA A 15 -9.80 -18.80 17.69
CA ALA A 15 -9.93 -18.86 16.25
C ALA A 15 -9.43 -17.51 15.73
N ALA A 16 -8.37 -17.52 14.92
CA ALA A 16 -7.89 -16.32 14.28
C ALA A 16 -9.10 -15.70 13.57
N ALA A 17 -9.47 -14.46 13.94
CA ALA A 17 -10.57 -13.77 13.33
C ALA A 17 -10.23 -13.58 11.85
N GLN A 18 -10.65 -14.52 11.00
CA GLN A 18 -10.49 -14.44 9.56
C GLN A 18 -11.39 -13.33 9.08
N ASN A 19 -10.81 -12.16 8.84
CA ASN A 19 -11.50 -11.06 8.24
C ASN A 19 -11.63 -11.37 6.74
N ALA A 20 -12.81 -11.84 6.34
CA ALA A 20 -13.13 -12.17 4.96
C ALA A 20 -12.92 -10.97 4.02
N ASP A 21 -13.20 -9.75 4.50
CA ASP A 21 -12.98 -8.52 3.73
C ASP A 21 -11.50 -8.24 3.52
N ALA A 22 -10.67 -8.45 4.55
CA ALA A 22 -9.22 -8.30 4.45
C ALA A 22 -8.62 -9.34 3.49
N THR A 23 -9.11 -10.57 3.52
CA THR A 23 -8.67 -11.64 2.63
C THR A 23 -9.01 -11.30 1.18
N LYS A 24 -10.24 -10.90 0.91
CA LYS A 24 -10.70 -10.46 -0.41
C LYS A 24 -9.94 -9.23 -0.92
N ALA A 25 -9.62 -8.28 -0.04
CA ALA A 25 -8.80 -7.12 -0.39
C ALA A 25 -7.37 -7.52 -0.76
N LEU A 26 -6.78 -8.47 -0.03
CA LEU A 26 -5.44 -8.99 -0.33
C LEU A 26 -5.40 -9.77 -1.64
N GLU A 27 -6.40 -10.60 -1.91
CA GLU A 27 -6.53 -11.32 -3.20
C GLU A 27 -6.61 -10.32 -4.36
N ARG A 28 -7.52 -9.34 -4.25
CA ARG A 28 -7.66 -8.25 -5.24
C ARG A 28 -6.36 -7.48 -5.45
N PHE A 29 -5.66 -7.16 -4.36
CA PHE A 29 -4.38 -6.47 -4.43
C PHE A 29 -3.34 -7.31 -5.14
N THR A 30 -3.24 -8.60 -4.83
CA THR A 30 -2.27 -9.51 -5.44
C THR A 30 -2.52 -9.69 -6.94
N GLU A 31 -3.79 -9.74 -7.36
CA GLU A 31 -4.17 -9.80 -8.79
C GLU A 31 -3.79 -8.53 -9.57
N LEU A 32 -3.85 -7.36 -8.93
CA LEU A 32 -3.64 -6.06 -9.58
C LEU A 32 -2.22 -5.52 -9.40
N ARG A 33 -1.46 -6.02 -8.41
CA ARG A 33 -0.11 -5.55 -8.10
C ARG A 33 0.82 -5.90 -9.28
N PRO A 34 1.57 -4.93 -9.82
CA PRO A 34 2.62 -5.19 -10.79
C PRO A 34 3.67 -6.18 -10.26
N GLY A 35 4.32 -6.93 -11.15
CA GLY A 35 5.39 -7.84 -10.76
C GLY A 35 6.58 -7.10 -10.15
N ASP A 36 7.46 -7.79 -9.43
CA ASP A 36 8.59 -7.15 -8.74
C ASP A 36 9.48 -6.32 -9.69
N ASP A 37 9.66 -6.78 -10.93
CA ASP A 37 10.42 -6.09 -11.98
C ASP A 37 9.70 -4.85 -12.54
N ASP A 38 8.38 -4.74 -12.33
CA ASP A 38 7.56 -3.59 -12.72
C ASP A 38 7.45 -2.55 -11.59
N LEU A 39 7.89 -2.90 -10.38
CA LEU A 39 7.86 -2.01 -9.22
C LEU A 39 9.12 -1.16 -9.18
N ALA A 40 8.94 0.16 -9.12
CA ALA A 40 10.03 1.09 -8.92
C ALA A 40 9.71 2.03 -7.77
N MET A 41 10.65 2.11 -6.81
CA MET A 41 10.59 3.08 -5.72
C MET A 41 11.28 4.38 -6.15
N TYR A 42 10.50 5.46 -6.21
CA TYR A 42 11.00 6.79 -6.51
C TYR A 42 10.80 7.69 -5.29
N ARG A 43 11.83 8.43 -4.88
CA ARG A 43 11.67 9.43 -3.83
C ARG A 43 10.78 10.55 -4.34
N LEU A 44 9.69 10.89 -3.64
CA LEU A 44 8.88 12.05 -4.02
C LEU A 44 9.74 13.31 -3.92
N ASP A 45 10.08 13.88 -5.09
CA ASP A 45 10.84 15.11 -5.21
C ASP A 45 9.93 16.17 -5.84
N TRP A 46 9.79 17.32 -5.19
CA TRP A 46 9.02 18.44 -5.72
C TRP A 46 9.86 19.24 -6.73
N ALA A 47 9.20 19.79 -7.74
CA ALA A 47 9.79 20.72 -8.72
C ALA A 47 8.99 22.03 -8.70
N PRO A 48 9.65 23.19 -8.93
CA PRO A 48 8.99 24.49 -8.85
C PRO A 48 8.00 24.73 -9.99
N ASP A 49 8.21 24.06 -11.13
CA ASP A 49 7.32 24.11 -12.28
C ASP A 49 7.33 22.78 -13.07
N LEU A 50 6.37 22.65 -13.99
CA LEU A 50 6.18 21.46 -14.80
C LEU A 50 7.33 21.23 -15.79
N ALA A 51 7.96 22.28 -16.30
CA ALA A 51 9.05 22.15 -17.27
C ALA A 51 10.29 21.52 -16.61
N GLU A 52 10.62 21.94 -15.39
CA GLU A 52 11.70 21.35 -14.61
C GLU A 52 11.39 19.90 -14.20
N ALA A 53 10.14 19.62 -13.79
CA ALA A 53 9.69 18.26 -13.49
C ALA A 53 9.88 17.32 -14.68
N GLN A 54 9.44 17.73 -15.88
CA GLN A 54 9.57 16.94 -17.11
C GLN A 54 11.03 16.73 -17.51
N LYS A 55 11.87 17.76 -17.44
CA LYS A 55 13.30 17.66 -17.76
C LYS A 55 14.00 16.64 -16.86
N ARG A 56 13.72 16.65 -15.56
CA ARG A 56 14.30 15.71 -14.59
C ARG A 56 13.79 14.30 -14.80
N ALA A 57 12.47 14.13 -14.97
CA ALA A 57 11.84 12.85 -15.26
C ALA A 57 12.41 12.17 -16.51
N ALA A 58 12.62 12.94 -17.59
CA ALA A 58 13.25 12.43 -18.81
C ALA A 58 14.70 11.97 -18.59
N LYS A 59 15.49 12.73 -17.82
CA LYS A 59 16.90 12.40 -17.51
C LYS A 59 17.00 11.15 -16.63
N GLU A 60 16.14 11.05 -15.62
CA GLU A 60 16.20 9.99 -14.61
C GLU A 60 15.35 8.76 -14.98
N LYS A 61 14.61 8.83 -16.10
CA LYS A 61 13.62 7.81 -16.53
C LYS A 61 12.58 7.52 -15.45
N ARG A 62 12.02 8.58 -14.88
CA ARG A 62 11.04 8.52 -13.78
C ARG A 62 9.66 9.02 -14.25
N PRO A 63 8.55 8.49 -13.71
CA PRO A 63 7.23 9.03 -13.98
C PRO A 63 7.06 10.43 -13.36
N VAL A 64 6.19 11.25 -13.95
CA VAL A 64 5.76 12.55 -13.40
C VAL A 64 4.35 12.40 -12.82
N LEU A 65 4.18 12.73 -11.54
CA LEU A 65 2.87 12.90 -10.91
C LEU A 65 2.53 14.38 -10.83
N LEU A 66 1.52 14.84 -11.59
CA LEU A 66 1.04 16.21 -11.52
C LEU A 66 -0.18 16.28 -10.58
N VAL A 67 -0.03 17.01 -9.48
CA VAL A 67 -1.13 17.30 -8.54
C VAL A 67 -1.53 18.75 -8.71
N VAL A 68 -2.76 19.00 -9.18
CA VAL A 68 -3.33 20.34 -9.29
C VAL A 68 -4.31 20.56 -8.14
N ILE A 69 -3.94 21.42 -7.19
CA ILE A 69 -4.75 21.71 -6.01
C ILE A 69 -5.57 22.97 -6.30
N HIS A 70 -6.88 22.80 -6.48
CA HIS A 70 -7.80 23.89 -6.82
C HIS A 70 -8.40 24.62 -5.59
N ALA A 71 -8.14 24.18 -4.35
CA ALA A 71 -8.80 24.71 -3.16
C ALA A 71 -7.88 24.89 -1.95
N LYS A 72 -8.17 25.93 -1.17
CA LYS A 72 -7.48 26.44 0.03
C LYS A 72 -7.58 25.53 1.28
N TYR A 73 -7.77 24.21 1.13
CA TYR A 73 -8.26 23.33 2.20
C TYR A 73 -7.55 21.97 2.29
N GLY A 74 -7.00 21.70 3.49
CA GLY A 74 -7.00 20.38 4.13
C GLY A 74 -6.07 19.30 3.58
N ASP A 75 -5.79 18.32 4.43
CA ASP A 75 -4.69 17.38 4.26
C ASP A 75 -4.81 16.47 3.04
N MET A 76 -3.73 16.38 2.26
CA MET A 76 -3.51 15.31 1.31
C MET A 76 -2.99 14.07 2.05
N VAL A 77 -3.73 12.97 1.97
CA VAL A 77 -3.23 11.65 2.37
C VAL A 77 -2.90 10.88 1.10
N THR A 78 -1.63 10.53 0.93
CA THR A 78 -1.16 9.74 -0.21
C THR A 78 -0.67 8.38 0.26
N GLY A 79 -1.25 7.30 -0.25
CA GLY A 79 -0.71 5.94 -0.09
C GLY A 79 0.03 5.57 -1.37
N HIS A 80 1.35 5.49 -1.29
CA HIS A 80 2.18 4.93 -2.36
C HIS A 80 2.55 3.51 -1.92
N CYS A 81 2.39 2.55 -2.82
CA CYS A 81 2.73 1.15 -2.59
C CYS A 81 4.24 0.91 -2.55
#